data_AF-A0AAD0JMX4-F1
#
_entry.id   AF-A0AAD0JMX4-F1
#
_cell.length_a   1.000
_cell.length_b   1.000
_cell.length_c   1.000
_cell.angle_alpha   90.00
_cell.angle_beta   90.00
_cell.angle_gamma   90.00
#
_symmetry.space_group_name_H-M   'P 1'
#
loop_
_entity.id
_entity.type
_entity.pdbx_description
1 polymer ?
#
loop_
_entity_poly.entity_id
_entity_poly.type
_entity_poly.pdbx_seq_one_letter_code
_entity_poly.pdbx_strand_id
1 'polypeptide(L)'
;MMRSSLFLALTLALGGGAGCIGNADAQSVREVRKQMEASMTLSGVINIGREGQVEGFQLDHRDKVAADVARLVEGTVNSWRFEPVLVDGKAVRARTDVRLRLLADSLTGTTMQVRVADANFGPVDEENTLSSDNVRALKMRPPVYPERAVAIRGQGEVTLLVKVGRDGKVADVVAERTNLTVVAPERQMQMLRDVLAKASVSTARSWTFSIPTTGEYKDEEFWTVRVPVNYAFDSRSERYGRWSAYIPGPRQQAPWKTGEDEKATGSDLLPEGGVYMVGRNDGPRLLTPLG
;
A
#
# COMPACT_ATOMS: atom_id res chain seq x y z
N MET A 1 -24.25 -8.47 9.10
CA MET A 1 -23.09 -8.32 8.21
C MET A 1 -23.37 -9.08 6.92
N MET A 2 -23.69 -8.39 5.83
CA MET A 2 -23.85 -9.01 4.51
C MET A 2 -22.47 -9.04 3.85
N ARG A 3 -21.85 -10.22 3.80
CA ARG A 3 -20.63 -10.45 3.01
C ARG A 3 -21.05 -10.61 1.55
N SER A 4 -20.64 -9.68 0.69
CA SER A 4 -20.94 -9.73 -0.74
C SER A 4 -19.93 -10.66 -1.43
N SER A 5 -20.40 -11.79 -1.94
CA SER A 5 -19.56 -12.75 -2.68
C SER A 5 -19.65 -12.44 -4.17
N LEU A 6 -18.53 -12.10 -4.81
CA LEU A 6 -18.44 -11.92 -6.26
C LEU A 6 -17.70 -13.09 -6.92
N PHE A 7 -18.13 -13.44 -8.12
CA PHE A 7 -17.51 -14.44 -8.96
C PHE A 7 -16.67 -13.73 -10.01
N LEU A 8 -15.34 -13.87 -9.96
CA LEU A 8 -14.44 -13.25 -10.92
C LEU A 8 -13.46 -14.29 -11.47
N ALA A 9 -13.42 -14.45 -12.79
CA ALA A 9 -12.34 -15.17 -13.47
C ALA A 9 -11.14 -14.23 -13.60
N LEU A 10 -9.97 -14.65 -13.09
CA LEU A 10 -8.79 -13.81 -12.98
C LEU A 10 -7.64 -14.30 -13.86
N THR A 11 -7.21 -13.48 -14.80
CA THR A 11 -5.91 -13.66 -15.46
C THR A 11 -4.83 -12.97 -14.64
N LEU A 12 -4.03 -13.77 -13.92
CA LEU A 12 -2.88 -13.29 -13.16
C LEU A 12 -1.63 -13.32 -14.03
N ALA A 13 -0.94 -12.18 -14.13
CA ALA A 13 0.38 -12.11 -14.76
C ALA A 13 1.44 -12.56 -13.74
N LEU A 14 2.19 -13.62 -14.05
CA LEU A 14 3.33 -14.09 -13.26
C LEU A 14 4.55 -14.28 -14.17
N GLY A 15 5.70 -13.79 -13.72
CA GLY A 15 6.99 -14.12 -14.33
C GLY A 15 7.43 -15.51 -13.89
N GLY A 16 7.51 -16.45 -14.82
CA GLY A 16 8.12 -17.77 -14.59
C GLY A 16 9.63 -17.70 -14.87
N GLY A 17 10.46 -17.99 -13.87
CA GLY A 17 11.88 -18.28 -14.09
C GLY A 17 12.03 -19.67 -14.73
N ALA A 18 12.38 -19.74 -16.01
CA ALA A 18 12.63 -21.01 -16.69
C ALA A 18 14.01 -21.56 -16.29
N GLY A 19 14.01 -22.52 -15.36
CA GLY A 19 15.17 -23.36 -15.04
C GLY A 19 14.70 -24.80 -14.82
N CYS A 20 15.55 -25.79 -15.05
CA CYS A 20 15.23 -27.19 -14.79
C CYS A 20 14.97 -27.40 -13.28
N ILE A 21 13.71 -27.62 -12.90
CA ILE A 21 13.29 -27.71 -11.50
C ILE A 21 13.39 -29.18 -11.05
N GLY A 22 14.19 -29.46 -10.01
CA GLY A 22 14.23 -30.78 -9.37
C GLY A 22 12.96 -31.04 -8.53
N ASN A 23 12.65 -32.30 -8.22
CA ASN A 23 11.42 -32.68 -7.51
C ASN A 23 11.20 -31.95 -6.17
N ALA A 24 12.26 -31.71 -5.39
CA ALA A 24 12.17 -30.97 -4.13
C ALA A 24 11.83 -29.47 -4.35
N ASP A 25 12.41 -28.86 -5.39
CA ASP A 25 12.10 -27.48 -5.75
C ASP A 25 10.66 -27.36 -6.27
N ALA A 26 10.17 -28.36 -7.01
CA ALA A 26 8.79 -28.41 -7.48
C ALA A 26 7.77 -28.51 -6.33
N GLN A 27 8.10 -29.29 -5.28
CA GLN A 27 7.29 -29.34 -4.06
C GLN A 27 7.29 -28.00 -3.33
N SER A 28 8.45 -27.34 -3.19
CA SER A 28 8.52 -26.02 -2.56
C SER A 28 7.70 -24.96 -3.31
N VAL A 29 7.76 -24.95 -4.64
CA VAL A 29 6.99 -24.05 -5.49
C VAL A 29 5.49 -24.29 -5.33
N ARG A 30 5.06 -25.55 -5.20
CA ARG A 30 3.65 -25.89 -4.97
C ARG A 30 3.16 -25.37 -3.62
N GLU A 31 3.97 -25.46 -2.57
CA GLU A 31 3.62 -24.93 -1.26
C GLU A 31 3.59 -23.39 -1.24
N VAL A 32 4.56 -22.73 -1.86
CA VAL A 32 4.58 -21.27 -2.06
C VAL A 32 3.30 -20.78 -2.76
N ARG A 33 2.84 -21.52 -3.78
CA ARG A 33 1.60 -21.16 -4.49
C ARG A 33 0.35 -21.15 -3.61
N LYS A 34 0.34 -21.90 -2.51
CA LYS A 34 -0.78 -21.88 -1.55
C LYS A 34 -0.80 -20.62 -0.68
N GLN A 35 0.33 -19.93 -0.57
CA GLN A 35 0.47 -18.67 0.18
C GLN A 35 0.21 -17.43 -0.69
N MET A 36 -0.11 -17.63 -1.97
CA MET A 36 -0.34 -16.54 -2.89
C MET A 36 -1.66 -15.82 -2.56
N GLU A 37 -1.57 -14.50 -2.52
CA GLU A 37 -2.70 -13.60 -2.42
C GLU A 37 -2.77 -12.76 -3.70
N ALA A 38 -3.96 -12.26 -4.03
CA ALA A 38 -4.14 -11.35 -5.15
C ALA A 38 -4.51 -9.96 -4.61
N SER A 39 -3.84 -8.94 -5.14
CA SER A 39 -4.12 -7.55 -4.80
C SER A 39 -4.33 -6.69 -6.04
N MET A 40 -5.10 -5.62 -5.89
CA MET A 40 -5.29 -4.59 -6.91
C MET A 40 -5.18 -3.22 -6.25
N THR A 41 -4.58 -2.27 -6.96
CA THR A 41 -4.57 -0.85 -6.56
C THR A 41 -5.53 -0.08 -7.43
N LEU A 42 -6.37 0.74 -6.80
CA LEU A 42 -7.29 1.68 -7.42
C LEU A 42 -7.14 3.06 -6.80
N SER A 43 -7.60 4.09 -7.51
CA SER A 43 -7.66 5.45 -6.97
C SER A 43 -8.91 6.16 -7.47
N GLY A 44 -9.23 7.27 -6.83
CA GLY A 44 -10.34 8.10 -7.23
C GLY A 44 -10.51 9.29 -6.32
N VAL A 45 -11.64 9.97 -6.47
CA VAL A 45 -11.98 11.15 -5.68
C VAL A 45 -13.34 10.98 -5.02
N ILE A 46 -13.42 11.26 -3.73
CA ILE A 46 -14.63 11.19 -2.92
C ILE A 46 -15.11 12.61 -2.61
N ASN A 47 -16.39 12.85 -2.87
CA ASN A 47 -17.10 14.05 -2.41
C ASN A 47 -17.81 13.73 -1.09
N ILE A 48 -17.51 14.50 -0.05
CA ILE A 48 -18.03 14.30 1.31
C ILE A 48 -19.02 15.42 1.61
N GLY A 49 -20.23 15.03 2.03
CA GLY A 49 -21.26 15.94 2.47
C GLY A 49 -21.00 16.51 3.87
N ARG A 50 -21.80 17.50 4.26
CA ARG A 50 -21.61 18.22 5.55
C ARG A 50 -21.70 17.32 6.78
N GLU A 51 -22.52 16.27 6.73
CA GLU A 51 -22.67 15.32 7.84
C GLU A 51 -21.73 14.10 7.69
N GLY A 52 -20.75 14.16 6.79
CA GLY A 52 -19.74 13.12 6.58
C GLY A 52 -20.17 11.97 5.67
N GLN A 53 -21.40 11.94 5.15
CA GLN A 53 -21.81 10.96 4.15
C GLN A 53 -21.06 11.16 2.83
N VAL A 54 -20.82 10.08 2.09
CA VAL A 54 -20.35 10.17 0.70
C VAL A 54 -21.50 10.66 -0.19
N GLU A 55 -21.29 11.79 -0.87
CA GLU A 55 -22.23 12.36 -1.85
C GLU A 55 -21.86 11.94 -3.29
N GLY A 56 -20.63 11.48 -3.51
CA GLY A 56 -20.21 10.94 -4.80
C GLY A 56 -18.80 10.36 -4.77
N PHE A 57 -18.54 9.42 -5.68
CA PHE A 57 -17.24 8.81 -5.88
C PHE A 57 -16.94 8.70 -7.37
N GLN A 58 -15.76 9.16 -7.76
CA GLN A 58 -15.24 9.04 -9.12
C GLN A 58 -14.02 8.14 -9.10
N LEU A 59 -14.13 6.96 -9.71
CA LEU A 59 -13.01 6.03 -9.88
C LEU A 59 -12.11 6.47 -11.03
N ASP A 60 -10.80 6.57 -10.79
CA ASP A 60 -9.83 6.89 -11.84
C ASP A 60 -9.71 5.73 -12.83
N HIS A 61 -9.48 6.07 -14.11
CA HIS A 61 -9.33 5.10 -15.21
C HIS A 61 -10.36 3.96 -15.13
N ARG A 62 -11.64 4.32 -14.93
CA ARG A 62 -12.75 3.38 -14.78
C ARG A 62 -12.85 2.36 -15.91
N ASP A 63 -12.38 2.74 -17.11
CA ASP A 63 -12.25 1.91 -18.31
C ASP A 63 -11.25 0.75 -18.17
N LYS A 64 -10.25 0.88 -17.31
CA LYS A 64 -9.25 -0.17 -17.01
C LYS A 64 -9.70 -1.16 -15.93
N VAL A 65 -10.86 -0.93 -15.32
CA VAL A 65 -11.35 -1.74 -14.18
C VAL A 65 -12.54 -2.58 -14.62
N ALA A 66 -12.48 -3.88 -14.34
CA ALA A 66 -13.59 -4.80 -14.61
C ALA A 66 -14.88 -4.30 -13.96
N ALA A 67 -16.00 -4.34 -14.69
CA ALA A 67 -17.26 -3.74 -14.28
C ALA A 67 -17.75 -4.23 -12.91
N ASP A 68 -17.54 -5.50 -12.60
CA ASP A 68 -17.95 -6.11 -11.34
C ASP A 68 -17.11 -5.62 -10.15
N VAL A 69 -15.80 -5.47 -10.35
CA VAL A 69 -14.89 -4.91 -9.35
C VAL A 69 -15.22 -3.46 -9.08
N ALA A 70 -15.45 -2.67 -10.14
CA ALA A 70 -15.79 -1.27 -9.97
C ALA A 70 -17.15 -1.08 -9.27
N ARG A 71 -18.17 -1.88 -9.59
CA ARG A 71 -19.46 -1.84 -8.87
C ARG A 71 -19.32 -2.19 -7.39
N LEU A 72 -18.49 -3.17 -7.05
CA LEU A 72 -18.19 -3.48 -5.64
C LEU A 72 -17.58 -2.25 -4.96
N VAL A 73 -16.55 -1.67 -5.56
CA VAL A 73 -15.84 -0.54 -4.95
C VAL A 73 -16.74 0.68 -4.82
N GLU A 74 -17.50 1.01 -5.86
CA GLU A 74 -18.47 2.10 -5.84
C GLU A 74 -19.52 1.87 -4.74
N GLY A 75 -20.07 0.66 -4.61
CA GLY A 75 -21.02 0.32 -3.56
C GLY A 75 -20.42 0.43 -2.15
N THR A 76 -19.21 -0.08 -1.96
CA THR A 76 -18.48 0.00 -0.69
C THR A 76 -18.18 1.45 -0.31
N VAL A 77 -17.60 2.24 -1.21
CA VAL A 77 -17.24 3.64 -0.96
C VAL A 77 -18.49 4.48 -0.69
N ASN A 78 -19.59 4.28 -1.44
CA ASN A 78 -20.83 5.00 -1.20
C ASN A 78 -21.48 4.69 0.16
N SER A 79 -21.13 3.55 0.79
CA SER A 79 -21.61 3.19 2.12
C SER A 79 -20.83 3.85 3.26
N TRP A 80 -19.70 4.50 2.95
CA TRP A 80 -18.82 5.08 3.94
C TRP A 80 -19.38 6.34 4.58
N ARG A 81 -18.99 6.55 5.83
CA ARG A 81 -19.25 7.78 6.58
C ARG A 81 -17.96 8.27 7.21
N PHE A 82 -17.67 9.54 6.99
CA PHE A 82 -16.54 10.26 7.53
C PHE A 82 -16.97 11.10 8.74
N GLU A 83 -16.00 11.50 9.54
CA GLU A 83 -16.16 12.60 10.48
C GLU A 83 -16.43 13.89 9.69
N PRO A 84 -17.44 14.70 10.07
CA PRO A 84 -17.72 15.97 9.42
C PRO A 84 -16.47 16.85 9.34
N VAL A 85 -16.16 17.35 8.14
CA VAL A 85 -15.04 18.28 7.96
C VAL A 85 -15.49 19.67 8.42
N LEU A 86 -14.75 20.25 9.36
CA LEU A 86 -15.06 21.56 9.95
C LEU A 86 -14.09 22.62 9.43
N VAL A 87 -14.63 23.77 9.05
CA VAL A 87 -13.87 25.01 8.80
C VAL A 87 -14.46 26.08 9.71
N ASP A 88 -13.63 26.69 10.55
CA ASP A 88 -14.05 27.65 11.59
C ASP A 88 -15.21 27.12 12.46
N GLY A 89 -15.15 25.84 12.81
CA GLY A 89 -16.17 25.15 13.62
C GLY A 89 -17.49 24.86 12.90
N LYS A 90 -17.58 25.14 11.59
CA LYS A 90 -18.79 24.87 10.77
C LYS A 90 -18.54 23.70 9.84
N ALA A 91 -19.50 22.78 9.80
CA ALA A 91 -19.47 21.65 8.88
C ALA A 91 -19.58 22.13 7.42
N VAL A 92 -18.59 21.76 6.61
CA VAL A 92 -18.52 22.10 5.19
C VAL A 92 -18.56 20.84 4.33
N ARG A 93 -18.84 21.00 3.04
CA ARG A 93 -18.58 19.92 2.07
C ARG A 93 -17.08 19.85 1.84
N ALA A 94 -16.57 18.65 1.64
CA ALA A 94 -15.15 18.42 1.41
C ALA A 94 -14.94 17.46 0.24
N ARG A 95 -13.72 17.44 -0.27
CA ARG A 95 -13.28 16.54 -1.33
C ARG A 95 -11.95 15.92 -0.94
N THR A 96 -11.77 14.63 -1.20
CA THR A 96 -10.52 13.92 -0.87
C THR A 96 -10.17 12.91 -1.95
N ASP A 97 -8.89 12.86 -2.31
CA ASP A 97 -8.35 11.77 -3.09
C ASP A 97 -8.30 10.52 -2.24
N VAL A 98 -8.65 9.39 -2.84
CA VAL A 98 -8.57 8.07 -2.20
C VAL A 98 -7.67 7.16 -3.03
N ARG A 99 -6.79 6.44 -2.33
CA ARG A 99 -6.04 5.32 -2.90
C ARG A 99 -6.46 4.06 -2.16
N LEU A 100 -6.94 3.07 -2.90
CA LEU A 100 -7.50 1.84 -2.38
C LEU A 100 -6.59 0.67 -2.69
N ARG A 101 -6.45 -0.24 -1.73
CA ARG A 101 -5.92 -1.58 -1.96
C ARG A 101 -7.03 -2.60 -1.79
N LEU A 102 -7.27 -3.38 -2.82
CA LEU A 102 -8.19 -4.51 -2.79
C LEU A 102 -7.39 -5.79 -2.55
N LEU A 103 -7.95 -6.71 -1.78
CA LEU A 103 -7.48 -8.08 -1.62
C LEU A 103 -8.54 -9.07 -2.06
N ALA A 104 -8.08 -10.18 -2.62
CA ALA A 104 -8.89 -11.34 -2.93
C ALA A 104 -8.40 -12.54 -2.09
N ASP A 105 -9.27 -13.05 -1.22
CA ASP A 105 -8.97 -14.20 -0.37
C ASP A 105 -9.06 -15.50 -1.21
N SER A 106 -7.95 -16.24 -1.27
CA SER A 106 -7.77 -17.56 -1.89
C SER A 106 -8.07 -17.69 -3.39
N LEU A 107 -7.04 -18.08 -4.14
CA LEU A 107 -7.12 -18.45 -5.57
C LEU A 107 -7.53 -19.92 -5.82
N THR A 108 -7.81 -20.69 -4.76
CA THR A 108 -8.05 -22.14 -4.84
C THR A 108 -9.54 -22.53 -4.80
N GLY A 109 -10.45 -21.58 -4.57
CA GLY A 109 -11.89 -21.81 -4.54
C GLY A 109 -12.61 -21.34 -5.81
N THR A 110 -13.85 -21.82 -6.03
CA THR A 110 -14.76 -21.36 -7.10
C THR A 110 -15.41 -20.00 -6.81
N THR A 111 -15.23 -19.48 -5.60
CA THR A 111 -15.72 -18.17 -5.13
C THR A 111 -14.55 -17.40 -4.53
N MET A 112 -14.39 -16.14 -4.94
CA MET A 112 -13.28 -15.31 -4.50
C MET A 112 -13.83 -14.08 -3.78
N GLN A 113 -13.54 -13.95 -2.49
CA GLN A 113 -14.01 -12.81 -1.69
C GLN A 113 -13.07 -11.64 -1.92
N VAL A 114 -13.58 -10.59 -2.55
CA VAL A 114 -12.87 -9.33 -2.74
C VAL A 114 -13.26 -8.37 -1.63
N ARG A 115 -12.27 -7.77 -0.99
CA ARG A 115 -12.48 -6.74 0.06
C ARG A 115 -11.55 -5.55 -0.15
N VAL A 116 -11.99 -4.38 0.30
CA VAL A 116 -11.11 -3.21 0.44
C VAL A 116 -10.25 -3.44 1.68
N ALA A 117 -8.99 -3.79 1.45
CA ALA A 117 -8.04 -4.11 2.51
C ALA A 117 -7.42 -2.85 3.12
N ASP A 118 -7.30 -1.79 2.33
CA ASP A 118 -6.75 -0.52 2.77
C ASP A 118 -7.34 0.65 1.97
N ALA A 119 -7.42 1.81 2.62
CA ALA A 119 -7.79 3.07 2.00
C ALA A 119 -6.97 4.20 2.63
N ASN A 120 -6.26 4.93 1.78
CA ASN A 120 -5.54 6.14 2.17
C ASN A 120 -6.21 7.37 1.56
N PHE A 121 -6.53 8.34 2.40
CA PHE A 121 -7.18 9.59 2.03
C PHE A 121 -6.16 10.73 2.00
N GLY A 122 -6.28 11.63 1.04
CA GLY A 122 -5.39 12.78 0.89
C GLY A 122 -6.09 14.01 0.32
N PRO A 123 -5.42 15.18 0.34
CA PRO A 123 -5.92 16.36 -0.34
C PRO A 123 -6.00 16.11 -1.85
N VAL A 124 -6.94 16.77 -2.52
CA VAL A 124 -7.06 16.73 -3.99
C VAL A 124 -5.92 17.55 -4.60
N ASP A 125 -5.24 16.99 -5.59
CA ASP A 125 -3.99 17.53 -6.20
C ASP A 125 -4.00 19.02 -6.60
N GLU A 126 -5.16 19.66 -6.80
CA GLU A 126 -5.29 21.08 -7.17
C GLU A 126 -5.35 22.05 -5.99
N GLU A 127 -5.59 21.58 -4.76
CA GLU A 127 -5.61 22.38 -3.53
C GLU A 127 -4.40 22.07 -2.65
N ASN A 128 -3.23 22.03 -3.29
CA ASN A 128 -1.91 21.94 -2.66
C ASN A 128 -1.55 23.22 -1.87
N THR A 129 -2.44 23.68 -0.98
CA THR A 129 -1.95 24.31 0.25
C THR A 129 -1.16 23.24 0.97
N LEU A 130 0.16 23.38 0.90
CA LEU A 130 1.19 22.57 1.56
C LEU A 130 0.84 22.38 3.04
N SER A 131 -0.04 21.44 3.37
CA SER A 131 -0.36 21.17 4.77
C SER A 131 0.95 20.88 5.49
N SER A 132 1.27 21.74 6.44
CA SER A 132 2.45 21.62 7.27
C SER A 132 2.20 20.69 8.46
N ASP A 133 1.12 19.92 8.45
CA ASP A 133 0.82 18.98 9.52
C ASP A 133 1.49 17.64 9.33
N ASN A 134 1.97 17.31 8.12
CA ASN A 134 2.40 15.95 7.76
C ASN A 134 3.87 15.88 7.33
N VAL A 135 4.46 14.72 7.59
CA VAL A 135 5.75 14.34 7.00
C VAL A 135 5.57 14.14 5.50
N ARG A 136 6.35 14.83 4.69
CA ARG A 136 6.26 14.76 3.22
C ARG A 136 7.60 14.44 2.60
N ALA A 137 7.57 13.70 1.49
CA ALA A 137 8.75 13.46 0.67
C ALA A 137 9.36 14.80 0.24
N LEU A 138 10.63 15.04 0.59
CA LEU A 138 11.39 16.19 0.08
C LEU A 138 12.36 15.73 -1.00
N LYS A 139 13.18 14.71 -0.69
CA LYS A 139 14.09 14.08 -1.65
C LYS A 139 14.15 12.59 -1.40
N MET A 140 13.53 11.83 -2.30
CA MET A 140 13.47 10.37 -2.25
C MET A 140 13.92 9.79 -3.58
N ARG A 141 15.22 9.54 -3.72
CA ARG A 141 15.73 8.83 -4.90
C ARG A 141 15.32 7.36 -4.82
N PRO A 142 14.75 6.78 -5.89
CA PRO A 142 14.39 5.37 -5.88
C PRO A 142 15.64 4.49 -5.73
N PRO A 143 15.54 3.34 -5.04
CA PRO A 143 16.64 2.38 -4.97
C PRO A 143 17.01 1.82 -6.34
N VAL A 144 18.30 1.56 -6.54
CA VAL A 144 18.78 0.85 -7.73
C VAL A 144 18.33 -0.61 -7.66
N TYR A 145 17.87 -1.15 -8.80
CA TYR A 145 17.49 -2.56 -8.90
C TYR A 145 18.72 -3.46 -8.66
N PRO A 146 18.70 -4.36 -7.65
CA PRO A 146 19.84 -5.23 -7.39
C PRO A 146 20.11 -6.18 -8.57
N GLU A 147 21.37 -6.25 -9.03
CA GLU A 147 21.77 -7.09 -10.16
C GLU A 147 21.36 -8.56 -9.98
N ARG A 148 21.50 -9.10 -8.76
CA ARG A 148 21.06 -10.48 -8.44
C ARG A 148 19.57 -10.69 -8.64
N ALA A 149 18.74 -9.69 -8.34
CA ALA A 149 17.31 -9.77 -8.57
C ALA A 149 16.98 -9.65 -10.07
N VAL A 150 17.66 -8.74 -10.80
CA VAL A 150 17.53 -8.62 -12.26
C VAL A 150 17.87 -9.93 -12.97
N ALA A 151 18.98 -10.57 -12.59
CA ALA A 151 19.47 -11.79 -13.22
C ALA A 151 18.47 -12.95 -13.21
N ILE A 152 17.59 -13.00 -12.21
CA ILE A 152 16.54 -14.02 -12.09
C ILE A 152 15.12 -13.46 -12.28
N ARG A 153 15.01 -12.23 -12.82
CA ARG A 153 13.74 -11.50 -13.01
C ARG A 153 12.90 -11.42 -11.73
N GLY A 154 13.54 -11.34 -10.58
CA GLY A 154 12.86 -11.26 -9.29
C GLY A 154 12.24 -9.89 -9.05
N GLN A 155 10.97 -9.86 -8.67
CA GLN A 155 10.17 -8.64 -8.46
C GLN A 155 9.50 -8.68 -7.08
N GLY A 156 9.16 -7.51 -6.54
CA GLY A 156 8.49 -7.43 -5.24
C GLY A 156 8.32 -6.02 -4.72
N GLU A 157 7.54 -5.92 -3.65
CA GLU A 157 7.26 -4.69 -2.91
C GLU A 157 7.94 -4.77 -1.53
N VAL A 158 8.80 -3.80 -1.22
CA VAL A 158 9.44 -3.65 0.09
C VAL A 158 8.74 -2.51 0.82
N THR A 159 8.09 -2.86 1.93
CA THR A 159 7.48 -1.87 2.83
C THR A 159 8.53 -1.46 3.87
N LEU A 160 8.98 -0.21 3.81
CA LEU A 160 9.93 0.36 4.76
C LEU A 160 9.20 1.06 5.90
N LEU A 161 9.75 0.94 7.11
CA LEU A 161 9.47 1.86 8.21
C LEU A 161 10.68 2.76 8.39
N VAL A 162 10.46 4.07 8.29
CA VAL A 162 11.50 5.10 8.32
C VAL A 162 11.25 5.99 9.52
N LYS A 163 12.23 6.07 10.42
CA LYS A 163 12.26 7.01 11.54
C LYS A 163 12.82 8.34 11.04
N VAL A 164 11.98 9.36 10.93
CA VAL A 164 12.34 10.71 10.47
C VAL A 164 12.60 11.59 11.69
N GLY A 165 13.80 12.14 11.80
CA GLY A 165 14.17 13.06 12.87
C GLY A 165 13.67 14.49 12.63
N ARG A 166 13.77 15.34 13.66
CA ARG A 166 13.44 16.78 13.60
C ARG A 166 14.21 17.58 12.56
N ASP A 167 15.35 17.09 12.08
CA ASP A 167 16.11 17.71 11.00
C ASP A 167 15.63 17.28 9.60
N GLY A 168 14.55 16.49 9.52
CA GLY A 168 14.00 15.95 8.29
C GLY A 168 14.82 14.81 7.69
N LYS A 169 15.87 14.33 8.36
CA LYS A 169 16.68 13.20 7.89
C LYS A 169 16.19 11.89 8.49
N VAL A 170 16.61 10.80 7.84
CA VAL A 170 16.36 9.46 8.35
C VAL A 170 17.30 9.17 9.51
N ALA A 171 16.73 9.01 10.70
CA ALA A 171 17.44 8.60 11.91
C ALA A 171 17.64 7.07 11.96
N ASP A 172 16.65 6.31 11.49
CA ASP A 172 16.72 4.84 11.37
C ASP A 172 15.73 4.33 10.31
N VAL A 173 15.97 3.12 9.79
CA VAL A 173 15.09 2.50 8.80
C VAL A 173 15.20 0.97 8.84
N VAL A 174 14.04 0.31 8.77
CA VAL A 174 13.93 -1.15 8.63
C VAL A 174 13.02 -1.51 7.47
N ALA A 175 13.24 -2.68 6.89
CA ALA A 175 12.25 -3.31 6.03
C ALA A 175 11.23 -4.01 6.93
N GLU A 176 10.02 -3.48 7.00
CA GLU A 176 8.92 -4.09 7.75
C GLU A 176 8.47 -5.40 7.11
N ARG A 177 8.43 -5.43 5.78
CA ARG A 177 8.00 -6.61 5.03
C ARG A 177 8.52 -6.54 3.60
N THR A 178 8.77 -7.70 3.00
CA THR A 178 9.08 -7.82 1.56
C THR A 178 8.18 -8.88 0.94
N ASN A 179 7.25 -8.40 0.12
CA ASN A 179 6.28 -9.20 -0.62
C ASN A 179 6.84 -9.46 -2.02
N LEU A 180 6.79 -10.70 -2.50
CA LEU A 180 7.32 -11.07 -3.82
C LEU A 180 6.20 -11.26 -4.83
N THR A 181 6.38 -10.78 -6.05
CA THR A 181 5.42 -10.97 -7.17
C THR A 181 5.91 -12.02 -8.17
N VAL A 182 6.85 -12.86 -7.71
CA VAL A 182 7.42 -13.98 -8.45
C VAL A 182 7.34 -15.25 -7.61
N VAL A 183 7.09 -16.38 -8.26
CA VAL A 183 7.12 -17.70 -7.63
C VAL A 183 8.46 -18.35 -7.95
N ALA A 184 9.19 -18.74 -6.91
CA ALA A 184 10.47 -19.43 -7.02
C ALA A 184 10.64 -20.40 -5.84
N PRO A 185 11.66 -21.28 -5.84
CA PRO A 185 11.99 -22.07 -4.65
C PRO A 185 12.30 -21.17 -3.45
N GLU A 186 11.98 -21.64 -2.24
CA GLU A 186 12.06 -20.83 -1.00
C GLU A 186 13.42 -20.16 -0.80
N ARG A 187 14.52 -20.87 -1.10
CA ARG A 187 15.88 -20.30 -0.99
C ARG A 187 16.10 -19.09 -1.90
N GLN A 188 15.58 -19.13 -3.12
CA GLN A 188 15.67 -18.00 -4.05
C GLN A 188 14.76 -16.86 -3.59
N MET A 189 13.57 -17.17 -3.08
CA MET A 189 12.67 -16.17 -2.51
C MET A 189 13.28 -15.47 -1.29
N GLN A 190 13.90 -16.21 -0.38
CA GLN A 190 14.62 -15.63 0.75
C GLN A 190 15.74 -14.70 0.27
N MET A 191 16.55 -15.15 -0.69
CA MET A 191 17.59 -14.32 -1.31
C MET A 191 17.00 -13.04 -1.92
N LEU A 192 15.88 -13.13 -2.65
CA LEU A 192 15.19 -11.98 -3.23
C LEU A 192 14.73 -11.00 -2.15
N ARG A 193 14.07 -11.49 -1.10
CA ARG A 193 13.66 -10.66 0.03
C ARG A 193 14.85 -9.90 0.61
N ASP A 194 15.96 -10.60 0.84
CA ASP A 194 17.16 -10.02 1.45
C ASP A 194 17.79 -8.94 0.57
N VAL A 195 17.98 -9.18 -0.73
CA VAL A 195 18.64 -8.21 -1.62
C VAL A 195 17.78 -6.99 -1.91
N LEU A 196 16.46 -7.15 -2.07
CA LEU A 196 15.52 -6.04 -2.28
C LEU A 196 15.40 -5.19 -1.02
N ALA A 197 15.25 -5.82 0.16
CA ALA A 197 15.21 -5.13 1.45
C ALA A 197 16.51 -4.35 1.70
N LYS A 198 17.68 -4.99 1.49
CA LYS A 198 18.97 -4.33 1.70
C LYS A 198 19.17 -3.10 0.82
N ALA A 199 18.81 -3.17 -0.46
CA ALA A 199 18.93 -2.05 -1.39
C ALA A 199 17.96 -0.91 -1.05
N SER A 200 16.75 -1.26 -0.59
CA SER A 200 15.75 -0.29 -0.15
C SER A 200 16.21 0.45 1.11
N VAL A 201 16.62 -0.29 2.14
CA VAL A 201 17.11 0.25 3.42
C VAL A 201 18.35 1.13 3.21
N SER A 202 19.32 0.68 2.41
CA SER A 202 20.55 1.46 2.19
C SER A 202 20.28 2.78 1.48
N THR A 203 19.38 2.79 0.49
CA THR A 203 18.99 3.99 -0.25
C THR A 203 18.18 4.93 0.64
N ALA A 204 17.24 4.40 1.42
CA ALA A 204 16.35 5.17 2.26
C ALA A 204 17.07 6.00 3.32
N ARG A 205 18.23 5.55 3.81
CA ARG A 205 19.09 6.33 4.73
C ARG A 205 19.52 7.69 4.18
N SER A 206 19.50 7.87 2.86
CA SER A 206 19.84 9.14 2.20
C SER A 206 18.63 10.04 1.89
N TRP A 207 17.42 9.56 2.18
CA TRP A 207 16.21 10.34 1.95
C TRP A 207 16.08 11.49 2.94
N THR A 208 15.33 12.50 2.51
CA THR A 208 14.97 13.64 3.36
C THR A 208 13.49 13.95 3.19
N PHE A 209 12.93 14.52 4.25
CA PHE A 209 11.53 14.78 4.40
C PHE A 209 11.32 16.20 4.92
N SER A 210 10.22 16.80 4.51
CA SER A 210 9.67 17.97 5.21
C SER A 210 8.93 17.46 6.43
N ILE A 211 9.20 18.04 7.59
CA ILE A 211 8.56 17.67 8.85
C ILE A 211 7.30 18.50 9.11
N PRO A 212 6.37 18.02 9.95
CA PRO A 212 5.28 18.83 10.46
C PRO A 212 5.79 20.09 11.17
N THR A 213 5.23 21.26 10.83
CA THR A 213 5.42 22.52 11.57
C THR A 213 4.13 23.01 12.24
N THR A 214 3.00 22.35 11.97
CA THR A 214 1.68 22.60 12.55
C THR A 214 1.00 21.27 12.90
N GLY A 215 -0.17 21.33 13.55
CA GLY A 215 -0.90 20.15 13.99
C GLY A 215 -0.34 19.50 15.26
N GLU A 216 -1.02 18.43 15.70
CA GLU A 216 -0.75 17.71 16.96
C GLU A 216 0.68 17.14 17.04
N TYR A 217 1.22 16.71 15.90
CA TYR A 217 2.49 15.97 15.85
C TYR A 217 3.71 16.87 15.58
N LYS A 218 3.57 18.20 15.51
CA LYS A 218 4.68 19.10 15.18
C LYS A 218 5.84 19.03 16.18
N ASP A 219 5.54 18.69 17.43
CA ASP A 219 6.49 18.70 18.53
C ASP A 219 7.09 17.33 18.85
N GLU A 220 6.80 16.31 18.03
CA GLU A 220 7.40 14.98 18.21
C GLU A 220 8.92 15.00 18.07
N GLU A 221 9.60 14.11 18.79
CA GLU A 221 11.05 13.94 18.66
C GLU A 221 11.43 13.28 17.33
N PHE A 222 10.53 12.44 16.82
CA PHE A 222 10.64 11.79 15.52
C PHE A 222 9.25 11.39 15.02
N TRP A 223 9.17 11.11 13.72
CA TRP A 223 7.98 10.54 13.11
C TRP A 223 8.32 9.20 12.47
N THR A 224 7.44 8.23 12.61
CA THR A 224 7.55 6.97 11.86
C THR A 224 6.71 7.09 10.59
N VAL A 225 7.31 6.93 9.43
CA VAL A 225 6.59 6.83 8.15
C VAL A 225 6.79 5.47 7.51
N ARG A 226 5.74 4.97 6.88
CA ARG A 226 5.75 3.78 6.06
C ARG A 226 5.87 4.18 4.59
N VAL A 227 6.80 3.55 3.87
CA VAL A 227 7.09 3.86 2.46
C VAL A 227 7.17 2.57 1.66
N PRO A 228 6.26 2.32 0.69
CA PRO A 228 6.38 1.19 -0.22
C PRO A 228 7.38 1.51 -1.35
N VAL A 229 8.36 0.61 -1.53
CA VAL A 229 9.30 0.58 -2.65
C VAL A 229 8.93 -0.59 -3.55
N ASN A 230 8.63 -0.33 -4.81
CA ASN A 230 8.25 -1.38 -5.74
C ASN A 230 9.36 -1.68 -6.75
N TYR A 231 9.73 -2.94 -6.87
CA TYR A 231 10.64 -3.48 -7.88
C TYR A 231 9.82 -4.29 -8.89
N ALA A 232 9.54 -3.65 -10.03
CA ALA A 232 8.80 -4.26 -11.12
C ALA A 232 9.43 -3.88 -12.47
N PHE A 233 9.27 -4.75 -13.46
CA PHE A 233 9.68 -4.46 -14.83
C PHE A 233 8.61 -3.70 -15.63
N ASP A 234 7.36 -3.74 -15.18
CA ASP A 234 6.26 -2.97 -15.75
C ASP A 234 6.06 -1.64 -15.03
N SER A 235 5.50 -0.67 -15.76
CA SER A 235 5.21 0.65 -15.21
C SER A 235 3.98 0.61 -14.30
N ARG A 236 3.91 1.55 -13.36
CA ARG A 236 2.74 1.75 -12.48
C ARG A 236 1.44 1.95 -13.27
N SER A 237 1.49 2.71 -14.37
CA SER A 237 0.33 3.00 -15.23
C SER A 237 -0.21 1.76 -15.95
N GLU A 238 0.68 0.81 -16.27
CA GLU A 238 0.28 -0.46 -16.84
C GLU A 238 -0.41 -1.33 -15.78
N ARG A 239 0.05 -1.30 -14.53
CA ARG A 239 -0.51 -2.10 -13.43
C ARG A 239 -1.87 -1.64 -12.89
N TYR A 240 -2.25 -0.38 -13.12
CA TYR A 240 -3.51 0.15 -12.60
C TYR A 240 -4.73 -0.70 -13.02
N GLY A 241 -5.61 -1.01 -12.08
CA GLY A 241 -6.81 -1.81 -12.34
C GLY A 241 -6.56 -3.29 -12.65
N ARG A 242 -5.29 -3.75 -12.63
CA ARG A 242 -4.94 -5.16 -12.83
C ARG A 242 -4.75 -5.85 -11.50
N TRP A 243 -5.24 -7.09 -11.43
CA TRP A 243 -4.89 -7.97 -10.33
C TRP A 243 -3.44 -8.44 -10.44
N SER A 244 -2.73 -8.37 -9.33
CA SER A 244 -1.36 -8.84 -9.18
C SER A 244 -1.30 -9.86 -8.07
N ALA A 245 -0.79 -11.05 -8.38
CA ALA A 245 -0.52 -12.04 -7.34
C ALA A 245 0.79 -11.72 -6.64
N TYR A 246 0.82 -11.95 -5.33
CA TYR A 246 2.01 -11.78 -4.52
C TYR A 246 2.08 -12.85 -3.44
N ILE A 247 3.27 -13.10 -2.94
CA ILE A 247 3.53 -13.97 -1.79
C ILE A 247 3.98 -13.08 -0.64
N PRO A 248 3.21 -13.01 0.46
CA PRO A 248 3.58 -12.23 1.63
C PRO A 248 4.95 -12.64 2.20
N GLY A 249 5.72 -11.67 2.69
CA GLY A 249 6.90 -11.91 3.51
C GLY A 249 6.58 -12.04 5.00
N PRO A 250 7.51 -12.53 5.83
CA PRO A 250 7.40 -12.35 7.27
C PRO A 250 7.39 -10.85 7.61
N ARG A 251 6.64 -10.47 8.64
CA ARG A 251 6.58 -9.10 9.13
C ARG A 251 7.61 -8.90 10.24
N GLN A 252 8.44 -7.88 10.11
CA GLN A 252 9.40 -7.44 11.12
C GLN A 252 8.86 -6.20 11.84
N GLN A 253 9.13 -6.09 13.13
CA GLN A 253 8.82 -4.90 13.91
C GLN A 253 10.03 -3.96 13.93
N ALA A 254 9.78 -2.65 13.87
CA ALA A 254 10.81 -1.67 14.08
C ALA A 254 11.09 -1.51 15.59
N PRO A 255 12.37 -1.55 16.03
CA PRO A 255 12.71 -1.55 17.45
C PRO A 255 12.36 -0.25 18.19
N TRP A 256 12.10 0.84 17.45
CA TRP A 256 11.71 2.13 18.01
C TRP A 256 10.20 2.33 18.11
N LYS A 257 9.37 1.42 17.57
CA LYS A 257 7.92 1.51 17.72
C LYS A 257 7.53 1.04 19.11
N THR A 258 6.83 1.89 19.85
CA THR A 258 6.34 1.60 21.20
C THR A 258 4.89 2.08 21.36
N GLY A 259 4.14 1.53 22.32
CA GLY A 259 2.81 2.04 22.64
C GLY A 259 1.79 1.90 21.50
N GLU A 260 1.13 3.00 21.12
CA GLU A 260 0.10 3.01 20.07
C GLU A 260 0.66 2.73 18.67
N ASP A 261 1.91 3.16 18.41
CA ASP A 261 2.59 2.86 17.16
C ASP A 261 2.73 1.36 16.95
N GLU A 262 3.06 0.61 18.00
CA GLU A 262 3.19 -0.86 17.93
C GLU A 262 1.86 -1.51 17.47
N LYS A 263 0.73 -0.98 17.92
CA LYS A 263 -0.62 -1.43 17.54
C LYS A 263 -1.01 -0.99 16.13
N ALA A 264 -0.44 0.10 15.63
CA ALA A 264 -0.59 0.59 14.26
C ALA A 264 0.16 -0.33 13.28
N THR A 265 -0.40 -1.52 13.11
CA THR A 265 0.01 -2.50 12.11
C THR A 265 -0.21 -1.91 10.72
N GLY A 266 -1.37 -1.38 10.38
CA GLY A 266 -1.61 -0.86 9.02
C GLY A 266 -1.48 -1.95 7.94
N SER A 267 -1.88 -1.62 6.73
CA SER A 267 -1.77 -2.53 5.58
C SER A 267 -0.32 -2.73 5.18
N ASP A 268 0.04 -3.96 4.82
CA ASP A 268 1.34 -4.28 4.24
C ASP A 268 1.43 -4.00 2.73
N LEU A 269 0.34 -3.51 2.14
CA LEU A 269 0.16 -3.29 0.72
C LEU A 269 -0.25 -1.86 0.41
N LEU A 270 0.64 -0.92 0.73
CA LEU A 270 0.36 0.49 0.54
C LEU A 270 0.44 0.87 -0.95
N PRO A 271 -0.30 1.91 -1.38
CA PRO A 271 -0.17 2.44 -2.73
C PRO A 271 1.26 2.94 -2.99
N GLU A 272 1.82 2.56 -4.14
CA GLU A 272 3.18 2.89 -4.55
C GLU A 272 3.46 4.41 -4.51
N GLY A 273 4.68 4.79 -4.15
CA GLY A 273 5.18 6.18 -4.23
C GLY A 273 4.62 7.14 -3.18
N GLY A 274 3.90 6.66 -2.16
CA GLY A 274 3.44 7.47 -1.04
C GLY A 274 4.37 7.46 0.17
N VAL A 275 4.17 8.43 1.07
CA VAL A 275 4.75 8.48 2.41
C VAL A 275 3.57 8.49 3.38
N TYR A 276 3.49 7.50 4.27
CA TYR A 276 2.32 7.27 5.11
C TYR A 276 2.73 7.33 6.58
N MET A 277 2.29 8.33 7.34
CA MET A 277 2.60 8.41 8.77
C MET A 277 1.96 7.24 9.52
N VAL A 278 2.75 6.57 10.36
CA VAL A 278 2.24 5.50 11.23
C VAL A 278 1.43 6.13 12.37
N GLY A 279 0.33 5.50 12.75
CA GLY A 279 -0.53 5.98 13.83
C GLY A 279 -1.42 7.17 13.45
N ARG A 280 -1.41 7.59 12.18
CA ARG A 280 -2.13 8.79 11.71
C ARG A 280 -3.03 8.50 10.51
N ASN A 281 -4.13 9.26 10.41
CA ASN A 281 -5.00 9.36 9.23
C ASN A 281 -5.04 10.83 8.79
N ASP A 282 -4.39 11.14 7.66
CA ASP A 282 -4.11 12.53 7.21
C ASP A 282 -5.20 13.13 6.32
N GLY A 283 -6.19 12.32 5.95
CA GLY A 283 -7.39 12.77 5.28
C GLY A 283 -8.61 12.67 6.20
N PRO A 284 -9.81 12.96 5.66
CA PRO A 284 -11.05 12.83 6.40
C PRO A 284 -11.12 11.50 7.17
N ARG A 285 -11.41 11.56 8.47
CA ARG A 285 -11.43 10.38 9.32
C ARG A 285 -12.62 9.51 8.95
N LEU A 286 -12.36 8.29 8.47
CA LEU A 286 -13.42 7.32 8.20
C LEU A 286 -13.96 6.76 9.53
N LEU A 287 -15.29 6.77 9.70
CA LEU A 287 -15.99 6.26 10.88
C LEU A 287 -16.56 4.85 10.67
N THR A 288 -16.76 4.46 9.42
CA THR A 288 -17.25 3.12 9.02
C THR A 288 -16.10 2.17 8.70
N PRO A 289 -16.31 0.84 8.80
CA PRO A 289 -15.35 -0.13 8.29
C PRO A 289 -15.12 0.00 6.78
N LEU A 290 -13.98 -0.47 6.29
CA LEU A 290 -13.62 -0.43 4.86
C LEU A 290 -14.50 -1.31 3.98
N GLY A 291 -15.08 -2.39 4.50
CA GLY A 291 -15.91 -3.34 3.75
C GLY A 291 -15.69 -4.79 4.18
#